data_AF-A0A848H2F0-F1
#
_entry.id   AF-A0A848H2F0-F1
#
_cell.length_a   1.000
_cell.length_b   1.000
_cell.length_c   1.000
_cell.angle_alpha   90.00
_cell.angle_beta   90.00
_cell.angle_gamma   90.00
#
_symmetry.space_group_name_H-M   'P 1'
#
loop_
_entity.id
_entity.type
_entity.pdbx_description
1 polymer ?
#
loop_
_entity_poly.entity_id
_entity_poly.type
_entity_poly.pdbx_seq_one_letter_code
_entity_poly.pdbx_strand_id
1 'polypeptide(L)'
;MTGPFQVTVQPSGRTFSVEPGEAILAAAIRQGIGMPYGCKDGACGSCKCKKLEGSVVHGAHQSKALSAEEEAKGLILTCQAVPQGDVVLESRQVTDESAFPVRKMPSRVTTLEKVSHDVMVVKLQLPANDTLRYHAGQYIEFILRDGARRSYSMANAPHSGPHVELHIRHMPGGKFTDHVFTAMKEKEILRVEGPFGSFFLREDSDKPMILLASGTGFAPIKALIEHLQFKGTRREAVLYWGGRRPGDLYMDQWVKERAGDLPNLRYVPVVSNALPEDNWTGRTGFVHKAVIEDFPDLSGHQVYACGAPIVVDSARAEYSDACGLPPEEFYADAFTTEADKHQG
;
A
#
# COMPACT_ATOMS: atom_id res chain seq x y z
N MET A 1 -22.80 -19.46 -21.17
CA MET A 1 -21.46 -20.08 -21.26
C MET A 1 -21.03 -20.42 -19.84
N THR A 2 -20.67 -21.68 -19.56
CA THR A 2 -20.53 -22.22 -18.18
C THR A 2 -19.13 -22.72 -17.84
N GLY A 3 -18.15 -22.51 -18.72
CA GLY A 3 -16.74 -22.86 -18.45
C GLY A 3 -15.95 -21.66 -17.92
N PRO A 4 -14.82 -21.91 -17.21
CA PRO A 4 -13.90 -20.85 -16.82
C PRO A 4 -13.28 -20.19 -18.06
N PHE A 5 -12.96 -18.90 -17.93
CA PHE A 5 -12.23 -18.14 -18.95
C PHE A 5 -10.75 -18.06 -18.60
N GLN A 6 -9.90 -17.90 -19.61
CA GLN A 6 -8.46 -17.71 -19.41
C GLN A 6 -8.08 -16.23 -19.43
N VAL A 7 -7.28 -15.82 -18.45
CA VAL A 7 -6.61 -14.53 -18.45
C VAL A 7 -5.12 -14.73 -18.70
N THR A 8 -4.58 -14.06 -19.71
CA THR A 8 -3.15 -14.03 -20.01
C THR A 8 -2.59 -12.66 -19.68
N VAL A 9 -1.44 -12.59 -19.00
CA VAL A 9 -0.78 -11.33 -18.69
C VAL A 9 0.51 -11.17 -19.49
N GLN A 10 0.64 -10.07 -20.20
CA GLN A 10 1.83 -9.67 -20.95
C GLN A 10 2.63 -8.60 -20.18
N PRO A 11 3.97 -8.60 -20.31
CA PRO A 11 4.78 -9.47 -21.19
C PRO A 11 5.15 -10.83 -20.57
N SER A 12 4.78 -11.12 -19.32
CA SER A 12 5.22 -12.34 -18.62
C SER A 12 4.70 -13.65 -19.23
N GLY A 13 3.59 -13.60 -19.97
CA GLY A 13 2.93 -14.77 -20.55
C GLY A 13 2.20 -15.64 -19.53
N ARG A 14 2.11 -15.23 -18.26
CA ARG A 14 1.43 -16.01 -17.22
C ARG A 14 -0.07 -16.09 -17.50
N THR A 15 -0.62 -17.29 -17.38
CA THR A 15 -2.04 -17.58 -17.61
C THR A 15 -2.71 -18.11 -16.34
N PHE A 16 -3.96 -17.74 -16.11
CA PHE A 16 -4.76 -18.29 -15.02
C PHE A 16 -6.26 -18.32 -15.35
N SER A 17 -6.96 -19.29 -14.74
CA SER A 17 -8.38 -19.51 -14.98
C SER A 17 -9.24 -18.63 -14.08
N VAL A 18 -10.29 -18.03 -14.63
CA VAL A 18 -11.28 -17.22 -13.89
C VAL A 18 -12.63 -17.91 -13.95
N GLU A 19 -13.23 -18.19 -12.79
CA GLU A 19 -14.55 -18.80 -12.74
C GLU A 19 -15.63 -17.82 -13.21
N PRO A 20 -16.76 -18.31 -13.76
CA PRO A 20 -17.88 -17.44 -14.13
C PRO A 20 -18.35 -16.57 -12.95
N GLY A 21 -18.36 -15.25 -13.13
CA GLY A 21 -18.74 -14.29 -12.09
C GLY A 21 -17.62 -13.90 -11.11
N GLU A 22 -16.44 -14.51 -11.21
CA GLU A 22 -15.27 -14.17 -10.40
C GLU A 22 -14.56 -12.95 -11.01
N ALA A 23 -14.13 -12.01 -10.15
CA ALA A 23 -13.29 -10.89 -10.59
C ALA A 23 -11.87 -11.39 -10.89
N ILE A 24 -11.24 -10.83 -11.94
CA ILE A 24 -9.90 -11.23 -12.40
C ILE A 24 -8.87 -11.25 -11.25
N LEU A 25 -8.85 -10.23 -10.39
CA LEU A 25 -7.90 -10.17 -9.28
C LEU A 25 -8.14 -11.27 -8.24
N ALA A 26 -9.41 -11.62 -7.96
CA ALA A 26 -9.73 -12.66 -6.99
C ALA A 26 -9.21 -14.02 -7.47
N ALA A 27 -9.40 -14.33 -8.75
CA ALA A 27 -8.85 -15.53 -9.40
C ALA A 27 -7.32 -15.56 -9.37
N ALA A 28 -6.68 -14.42 -9.64
CA ALA A 28 -5.23 -14.27 -9.59
C ALA A 28 -4.68 -14.56 -8.17
N ILE A 29 -5.26 -13.94 -7.13
CA ILE A 29 -4.86 -14.15 -5.73
C ILE A 29 -5.04 -15.62 -5.33
N ARG A 30 -6.18 -16.24 -5.67
CA ARG A 30 -6.47 -17.65 -5.38
C ARG A 30 -5.44 -18.60 -5.98
N GLN A 31 -4.88 -18.24 -7.13
CA GLN A 31 -3.88 -19.04 -7.86
C GLN A 31 -2.43 -18.58 -7.63
N GLY A 32 -2.19 -17.63 -6.73
CA GLY A 32 -0.84 -17.13 -6.44
C GLY A 32 -0.22 -16.36 -7.61
N ILE A 33 -1.03 -15.76 -8.47
CA ILE A 33 -0.58 -14.87 -9.54
C ILE A 33 -0.50 -13.44 -8.99
N GLY A 34 0.71 -12.88 -8.97
CA GLY A 34 0.94 -11.51 -8.53
C GLY A 34 0.40 -10.53 -9.56
N MET A 35 -0.64 -9.79 -9.20
CA MET A 35 -1.20 -8.67 -9.97
C MET A 35 -1.02 -7.38 -9.18
N PRO A 36 -1.05 -6.19 -9.82
CA PRO A 36 -1.11 -4.93 -9.09
C PRO A 36 -2.46 -4.81 -8.34
N TYR A 37 -2.44 -4.44 -7.05
CA TYR A 37 -3.64 -4.11 -6.26
C TYR A 37 -3.33 -3.48 -4.88
N GLY A 38 -4.36 -2.82 -4.32
CA GLY A 38 -4.39 -2.29 -2.94
C GLY A 38 -5.69 -2.68 -2.23
N CYS A 39 -6.78 -1.92 -2.42
CA CYS A 39 -8.02 -2.07 -1.62
C CYS A 39 -8.94 -3.27 -1.96
N LYS A 40 -8.84 -3.82 -3.17
CA LYS A 40 -9.71 -4.91 -3.72
C LYS A 40 -11.20 -4.58 -3.92
N ASP A 41 -11.65 -3.34 -3.73
CA ASP A 41 -13.08 -2.98 -3.76
C ASP A 41 -13.43 -1.84 -4.76
N GLY A 42 -12.54 -1.54 -5.70
CA GLY A 42 -12.79 -0.53 -6.73
C GLY A 42 -12.61 0.92 -6.29
N ALA A 43 -11.99 1.17 -5.14
CA ALA A 43 -11.83 2.53 -4.61
C ALA A 43 -10.46 3.21 -4.84
N CYS A 44 -9.35 2.45 -4.91
CA CYS A 44 -7.99 3.02 -4.88
C CYS A 44 -7.32 3.17 -6.26
N GLY A 45 -7.82 2.53 -7.31
CA GLY A 45 -7.18 2.52 -8.63
C GLY A 45 -5.88 1.71 -8.75
N SER A 46 -5.26 1.24 -7.65
CA SER A 46 -3.97 0.51 -7.70
C SER A 46 -4.00 -0.80 -8.51
N CYS A 47 -5.17 -1.36 -8.78
CA CYS A 47 -5.32 -2.58 -9.59
C CYS A 47 -5.52 -2.35 -11.09
N LYS A 48 -5.36 -1.10 -11.53
CA LYS A 48 -5.59 -0.68 -12.91
C LYS A 48 -4.58 -1.35 -13.84
N CYS A 49 -5.08 -2.02 -14.86
CA CYS A 49 -4.30 -2.65 -15.93
C CYS A 49 -4.88 -2.27 -17.29
N LYS A 50 -4.08 -2.32 -18.34
CA LYS A 50 -4.57 -2.16 -19.71
C LYS A 50 -5.05 -3.51 -20.23
N LYS A 51 -6.28 -3.56 -20.73
CA LYS A 51 -6.84 -4.71 -21.42
C LYS A 51 -6.46 -4.63 -22.90
N LEU A 52 -5.65 -5.59 -23.35
CA LEU A 52 -5.20 -5.69 -24.74
C LEU A 52 -6.25 -6.39 -25.61
N GLU A 53 -6.85 -7.46 -25.09
CA GLU A 53 -7.85 -8.26 -25.81
C GLU A 53 -9.00 -8.70 -24.90
N GLY A 54 -10.14 -9.05 -25.51
CA GLY A 54 -11.33 -9.53 -24.81
C GLY A 54 -12.21 -8.41 -24.24
N SER A 55 -13.18 -8.80 -23.41
CA SER A 55 -14.14 -7.89 -22.77
C SER A 55 -14.41 -8.28 -21.32
N VAL A 56 -14.66 -7.26 -20.50
CA VAL A 56 -14.98 -7.40 -19.08
C VAL A 56 -16.23 -6.59 -18.79
N VAL A 57 -16.94 -6.95 -17.73
CA VAL A 57 -17.97 -6.13 -17.10
C VAL A 57 -17.47 -5.76 -15.73
N HIS A 58 -17.44 -4.46 -15.42
CA HIS A 58 -17.06 -4.00 -14.09
C HIS A 58 -18.23 -4.05 -13.11
N GLY A 59 -17.95 -4.51 -11.89
CA GLY A 59 -18.80 -4.27 -10.74
C GLY A 59 -18.80 -2.79 -10.33
N ALA A 60 -19.49 -2.50 -9.21
CA ALA A 60 -19.52 -1.16 -8.65
C ALA A 60 -18.10 -0.67 -8.32
N HIS A 61 -17.76 0.52 -8.76
CA HIS A 61 -16.46 1.15 -8.53
C HIS A 61 -16.60 2.67 -8.53
N GLN A 62 -15.59 3.36 -8.00
CA GLN A 62 -15.58 4.82 -7.97
C GLN A 62 -15.05 5.37 -9.29
N SER A 63 -15.68 6.44 -9.79
CA SER A 63 -15.27 7.14 -11.01
C SER A 63 -13.82 7.65 -10.95
N LYS A 64 -13.37 8.03 -9.74
CA LYS A 64 -11.98 8.43 -9.50
C LYS A 64 -10.96 7.28 -9.65
N ALA A 65 -11.39 6.04 -9.41
CA ALA A 65 -10.53 4.87 -9.56
C ALA A 65 -10.41 4.45 -11.02
N LEU A 66 -11.49 4.57 -11.80
CA LEU A 66 -11.53 4.36 -13.25
C LEU A 66 -12.55 5.30 -13.86
N SER A 67 -12.08 6.28 -14.62
CA SER A 67 -12.96 7.20 -15.34
C SER A 67 -13.49 6.58 -16.63
N ALA A 68 -14.61 7.11 -17.15
CA ALA A 68 -15.16 6.68 -18.43
C ALA A 68 -14.16 6.87 -19.60
N GLU A 69 -13.31 7.89 -19.54
CA GLU A 69 -12.25 8.12 -20.53
C GLU A 69 -11.16 7.06 -20.47
N GLU A 70 -10.76 6.66 -19.26
CA GLU A 70 -9.78 5.59 -19.06
C GLU A 70 -10.34 4.23 -19.50
N GLU A 71 -11.60 3.95 -19.17
CA GLU A 71 -12.30 2.75 -19.62
C GLU A 71 -12.40 2.69 -21.15
N ALA A 72 -12.73 3.82 -21.80
CA ALA A 72 -12.74 3.93 -23.26
C ALA A 72 -11.35 3.72 -23.88
N LYS A 73 -10.27 4.06 -23.16
CA LYS A 73 -8.87 3.77 -23.55
C LYS A 73 -8.44 2.33 -23.25
N GLY A 74 -9.34 1.48 -22.76
CA GLY A 74 -9.10 0.07 -22.48
C GLY A 74 -8.48 -0.22 -21.12
N LEU A 75 -8.46 0.74 -20.19
CA LEU A 75 -8.04 0.49 -18.82
C LEU A 75 -9.15 -0.19 -18.02
N ILE A 76 -8.79 -1.09 -17.12
CA ILE A 76 -9.73 -1.86 -16.29
C ILE A 76 -9.26 -1.92 -14.84
N LEU A 77 -10.19 -1.98 -13.88
CA LEU A 77 -9.90 -2.36 -12.50
C LEU A 77 -10.03 -3.88 -12.34
N THR A 78 -8.92 -4.61 -12.28
CA THR A 78 -8.93 -6.08 -12.18
C THR A 78 -9.68 -6.61 -10.94
N CYS A 79 -9.79 -5.80 -9.86
CA CYS A 79 -10.57 -6.15 -8.68
C CYS A 79 -12.10 -6.12 -8.86
N GLN A 80 -12.60 -5.43 -9.88
CA GLN A 80 -14.03 -5.33 -10.20
C GLN A 80 -14.37 -5.86 -11.59
N ALA A 81 -13.38 -6.17 -12.42
CA ALA A 81 -13.57 -6.68 -13.78
C ALA A 81 -13.89 -8.18 -13.76
N VAL A 82 -15.07 -8.53 -14.28
CA VAL A 82 -15.50 -9.92 -14.52
C VAL A 82 -15.40 -10.20 -16.04
N PRO A 83 -14.57 -11.17 -16.47
CA PRO A 83 -14.38 -11.46 -17.89
C PRO A 83 -15.65 -12.04 -18.53
N GLN A 84 -15.88 -11.69 -19.80
CA GLN A 84 -16.99 -12.20 -20.62
C GLN A 84 -16.51 -13.24 -21.66
N GLY A 85 -15.25 -13.63 -21.56
CA GLY A 85 -14.49 -14.45 -22.50
C GLY A 85 -13.03 -14.46 -22.05
N ASP A 86 -12.15 -15.07 -22.84
CA ASP A 86 -10.71 -14.97 -22.60
C ASP A 86 -10.24 -13.51 -22.72
N VAL A 87 -9.29 -13.11 -21.86
CA VAL A 87 -8.81 -11.73 -21.75
C VAL A 87 -7.30 -11.70 -21.74
N VAL A 88 -6.71 -10.74 -22.46
CA VAL A 88 -5.27 -10.46 -22.40
C VAL A 88 -5.06 -9.11 -21.72
N LEU A 89 -4.23 -9.08 -20.69
CA LEU A 89 -3.88 -7.88 -19.93
C LEU A 89 -2.41 -7.51 -20.11
N GLU A 90 -2.11 -6.22 -20.04
CA GLU A 90 -0.74 -5.71 -19.91
C GLU A 90 -0.48 -5.33 -18.46
N SER A 91 0.54 -5.93 -17.86
CA SER A 91 1.08 -5.52 -16.57
C SER A 91 2.52 -5.98 -16.41
N ARG A 92 3.43 -4.99 -16.30
CA ARG A 92 4.85 -5.22 -15.99
C ARG A 92 5.10 -5.55 -14.51
N GLN A 93 4.07 -5.45 -13.67
CA GLN A 93 4.17 -5.78 -12.24
C GLN A 93 3.92 -7.26 -11.95
N VAL A 94 3.58 -8.06 -12.98
CA VAL A 94 3.48 -9.52 -12.88
C VAL A 94 4.85 -10.12 -13.14
N THR A 95 5.72 -10.08 -12.13
CA THR A 95 7.00 -10.80 -12.17
C THR A 95 6.84 -12.24 -11.67
N ASP A 96 7.72 -13.11 -12.13
CA ASP A 96 7.76 -14.53 -11.77
C ASP A 96 7.91 -14.77 -10.26
N GLU A 97 7.20 -15.79 -9.78
CA GLU A 97 7.40 -16.52 -8.51
C GLU A 97 7.40 -15.79 -7.14
N SER A 98 7.19 -14.48 -7.05
CA SER A 98 7.30 -13.75 -5.77
C SER A 98 6.03 -13.71 -4.89
N ALA A 99 4.90 -14.30 -5.30
CA ALA A 99 3.68 -14.26 -4.49
C ALA A 99 3.74 -15.26 -3.32
N PHE A 100 3.88 -14.76 -2.10
CA PHE A 100 3.79 -15.61 -0.90
C PHE A 100 2.36 -16.11 -0.67
N PRO A 101 2.20 -17.33 -0.13
CA PRO A 101 0.88 -17.92 0.08
C PRO A 101 0.07 -17.13 1.10
N VAL A 102 -1.16 -16.78 0.73
CA VAL A 102 -2.14 -16.17 1.64
C VAL A 102 -2.59 -17.19 2.68
N ARG A 103 -2.52 -16.83 3.95
CA ARG A 103 -2.91 -17.68 5.08
C ARG A 103 -3.83 -16.94 6.02
N LYS A 104 -4.85 -17.64 6.50
CA LYS A 104 -5.66 -17.20 7.65
C LYS A 104 -5.04 -17.75 8.92
N MET A 105 -4.76 -16.88 9.88
CA MET A 105 -4.12 -17.26 11.14
C MET A 105 -4.74 -16.54 12.34
N PRO A 106 -4.84 -17.21 13.51
CA PRO A 106 -5.07 -16.52 14.76
C PRO A 106 -3.81 -15.74 15.14
N SER A 107 -3.96 -14.50 15.58
CA SER A 107 -2.85 -13.64 15.99
C SER A 107 -3.16 -13.01 17.33
N ARG A 108 -2.18 -13.02 18.23
CA ARG A 108 -2.33 -12.51 19.58
C ARG A 108 -1.71 -11.12 19.68
N VAL A 109 -2.46 -10.15 20.19
CA VAL A 109 -1.92 -8.83 20.53
C VAL A 109 -0.88 -8.98 21.63
N THR A 110 0.36 -8.58 21.38
CA THR A 110 1.44 -8.61 22.38
C THR A 110 1.70 -7.25 23.00
N THR A 111 1.53 -6.18 22.23
CA THR A 111 1.84 -4.82 22.67
C THR A 111 0.89 -3.83 22.03
N LEU A 112 0.47 -2.86 22.81
CA LEU A 112 -0.30 -1.69 22.41
C LEU A 112 0.43 -0.45 22.90
N GLU A 113 0.97 0.36 21.99
CA GLU A 113 1.70 1.57 22.32
C GLU A 113 1.08 2.78 21.63
N LYS A 114 0.59 3.74 22.41
CA LYS A 114 0.02 4.97 21.88
C LYS A 114 1.16 5.97 21.58
N VAL A 115 1.50 6.10 20.30
CA VAL A 115 2.64 6.91 19.83
C VAL A 115 2.26 8.33 19.40
N SER A 116 0.97 8.60 19.21
CA SER A 116 0.44 9.95 19.04
C SER A 116 -0.95 10.07 19.67
N HIS A 117 -1.57 11.25 19.58
CA HIS A 117 -2.95 11.45 20.04
C HIS A 117 -3.95 10.48 19.38
N ASP A 118 -3.70 10.07 18.14
CA ASP A 118 -4.58 9.28 17.29
C ASP A 118 -3.88 8.07 16.62
N VAL A 119 -2.65 7.69 16.98
CA VAL A 119 -1.96 6.52 16.39
C VAL A 119 -1.54 5.53 17.49
N MET A 120 -1.89 4.26 17.26
CA MET A 120 -1.51 3.12 18.08
C MET A 120 -0.57 2.21 17.28
N VAL A 121 0.60 1.89 17.82
CA VAL A 121 1.44 0.80 17.35
C VAL A 121 0.94 -0.48 17.99
N VAL A 122 0.55 -1.45 17.17
CA VAL A 122 0.05 -2.76 17.60
C VAL A 122 1.02 -3.83 17.14
N LYS A 123 1.54 -4.63 18.07
CA LYS A 123 2.36 -5.81 17.76
C LYS A 123 1.54 -7.07 17.92
N LEU A 124 1.63 -7.95 16.92
CA LEU A 124 0.93 -9.23 16.86
C LEU A 124 1.95 -10.37 16.89
N GLN A 125 1.76 -11.31 17.81
CA GLN A 125 2.40 -12.62 17.75
C GLN A 125 1.62 -13.52 16.80
N LEU A 126 2.33 -14.04 15.79
CA LEU A 126 1.80 -15.06 14.88
C LEU A 126 2.01 -16.47 15.45
N PRO A 127 1.26 -17.49 14.99
CA PRO A 127 1.44 -18.86 15.44
C PRO A 127 2.84 -19.39 15.12
N ALA A 128 3.47 -20.12 16.04
CA ALA A 128 4.85 -20.60 15.88
C ALA A 128 5.05 -21.51 14.65
N ASN A 129 4.01 -22.22 14.23
CA ASN A 129 4.06 -23.13 13.07
C ASN A 129 3.74 -22.43 11.74
N ASP A 130 3.25 -21.20 11.77
CA ASP A 130 2.93 -20.41 10.58
C ASP A 130 3.93 -19.26 10.45
N THR A 131 4.97 -19.47 9.64
CA THR A 131 5.84 -18.35 9.25
C THR A 131 5.13 -17.60 8.13
N LEU A 132 4.46 -16.50 8.47
CA LEU A 132 3.94 -15.58 7.47
C LEU A 132 5.14 -15.02 6.69
N ARG A 133 5.32 -15.51 5.46
CA ARG A 133 6.27 -14.91 4.51
C ARG A 133 5.56 -13.77 3.81
N TYR A 134 6.20 -12.62 3.73
CA TYR A 134 5.66 -11.42 3.10
C TYR A 134 6.82 -10.54 2.60
N HIS A 135 6.53 -9.67 1.65
CA HIS A 135 7.45 -8.62 1.24
C HIS A 135 7.22 -7.36 2.05
N ALA A 136 8.29 -6.64 2.37
CA ALA A 136 8.20 -5.35 3.05
C ALA A 136 7.30 -4.39 2.25
N GLY A 137 6.29 -3.81 2.90
CA GLY A 137 5.27 -2.96 2.28
C GLY A 137 3.89 -3.62 2.16
N GLN A 138 3.80 -4.94 2.20
CA GLN A 138 2.52 -5.66 2.13
C GLN A 138 1.65 -5.44 3.36
N TYR A 139 0.39 -5.85 3.28
CA TYR A 139 -0.60 -5.70 4.34
C TYR A 139 -1.27 -7.02 4.73
N ILE A 140 -1.93 -7.01 5.89
CA ILE A 140 -2.82 -8.08 6.36
C ILE A 140 -4.23 -7.52 6.57
N GLU A 141 -5.23 -8.40 6.53
CA GLU A 141 -6.62 -8.05 6.84
C GLU A 141 -7.05 -8.67 8.16
N PHE A 142 -7.58 -7.86 9.07
CA PHE A 142 -8.39 -8.37 10.17
C PHE A 142 -9.75 -8.82 9.66
N ILE A 143 -10.17 -10.01 10.10
CA ILE A 143 -11.52 -10.53 9.87
C ILE A 143 -12.32 -10.30 11.16
N LEU A 144 -13.26 -9.35 11.13
CA LEU A 144 -14.12 -9.01 12.26
C LEU A 144 -15.24 -10.04 12.44
N ARG A 145 -15.90 -10.00 13.60
CA ARG A 145 -16.97 -10.97 13.97
C ARG A 145 -18.17 -10.94 13.02
N ASP A 146 -18.48 -9.77 12.46
CA ASP A 146 -19.54 -9.57 11.47
C ASP A 146 -19.09 -9.91 10.03
N GLY A 147 -17.88 -10.43 9.86
CA GLY A 147 -17.28 -10.75 8.56
C GLY A 147 -16.64 -9.55 7.85
N ALA A 148 -16.75 -8.33 8.40
CA ALA A 148 -16.09 -7.17 7.83
C ALA A 148 -14.56 -7.33 7.86
N ARG A 149 -13.90 -6.77 6.85
CA ARG A 149 -12.44 -6.85 6.70
C ARG A 149 -11.81 -5.47 6.87
N ARG A 150 -10.66 -5.40 7.53
CA ARG A 150 -9.89 -4.15 7.70
C ARG A 150 -8.41 -4.39 7.41
N SER A 151 -7.91 -3.68 6.41
CA SER A 151 -6.54 -3.78 5.94
C SER A 151 -5.61 -2.89 6.76
N TYR A 152 -4.46 -3.42 7.16
CA TYR A 152 -3.38 -2.66 7.77
C TYR A 152 -2.03 -3.15 7.23
N SER A 153 -1.25 -2.22 6.70
CA SER A 153 0.09 -2.51 6.18
C SER A 153 1.05 -2.83 7.32
N MET A 154 1.91 -3.82 7.09
CA MET A 154 2.91 -4.27 8.05
C MET A 154 4.02 -3.21 8.13
N ALA A 155 4.39 -2.83 9.35
CA ALA A 155 5.31 -1.73 9.65
C ALA A 155 6.75 -2.16 9.93
N ASN A 156 6.98 -3.47 9.96
CA ASN A 156 8.31 -4.07 10.11
C ASN A 156 8.67 -4.91 8.88
N ALA A 157 9.98 -5.05 8.64
CA ALA A 157 10.49 -5.95 7.61
C ALA A 157 10.30 -7.42 8.01
N PRO A 158 10.20 -8.35 7.05
CA PRO A 158 9.93 -9.78 7.31
C PRO A 158 10.99 -10.50 8.13
N HIS A 159 12.19 -9.92 8.28
CA HIS A 159 13.30 -10.47 9.06
C HIS A 159 13.46 -9.82 10.44
N SER A 160 12.66 -8.79 10.78
CA SER A 160 12.73 -8.06 12.06
C SER A 160 12.17 -8.84 13.26
N GLY A 161 11.72 -10.09 13.07
CA GLY A 161 11.30 -11.00 14.15
C GLY A 161 10.00 -11.75 13.86
N PRO A 162 9.51 -12.59 14.79
CA PRO A 162 8.34 -13.44 14.61
C PRO A 162 7.00 -12.71 14.81
N HIS A 163 7.02 -11.38 14.78
CA HIS A 163 5.85 -10.53 15.04
C HIS A 163 5.54 -9.65 13.83
N VAL A 164 4.30 -9.19 13.78
CA VAL A 164 3.84 -8.17 12.85
C VAL A 164 3.55 -6.90 13.63
N GLU A 165 4.14 -5.79 13.22
CA GLU A 165 3.89 -4.45 13.73
C GLU A 165 2.93 -3.72 12.78
N LEU A 166 1.96 -2.99 13.33
CA LEU A 166 0.97 -2.21 12.58
C LEU A 166 0.86 -0.81 13.18
N HIS A 167 0.71 0.22 12.34
CA HIS A 167 0.37 1.57 12.79
C HIS A 167 -1.10 1.86 12.49
N ILE A 168 -1.92 1.95 13.53
CA ILE A 168 -3.37 2.08 13.42
C ILE A 168 -3.78 3.49 13.85
N ARG A 169 -4.29 4.28 12.90
CA ARG A 169 -4.91 5.58 13.18
C ARG A 169 -6.32 5.39 13.75
N HIS A 170 -6.67 6.16 14.78
CA HIS A 170 -8.01 6.23 15.31
C HIS A 170 -8.92 6.97 14.34
N MET A 171 -9.90 6.26 13.79
CA MET A 171 -11.01 6.86 13.05
C MET A 171 -12.23 6.85 13.98
N PRO A 172 -12.66 8.00 14.53
CA PRO A 172 -13.82 8.03 15.42
C PRO A 172 -15.08 7.45 14.77
N GLY A 173 -15.76 6.54 15.46
CA GLY A 173 -16.92 5.80 14.92
C GLY A 173 -16.53 4.60 14.05
N GLY A 174 -15.23 4.34 13.89
CA GLY A 174 -14.72 3.22 13.12
C GLY A 174 -14.80 1.91 13.90
N LYS A 175 -15.51 0.91 13.34
CA LYS A 175 -15.74 -0.41 13.97
C LYS A 175 -14.51 -1.06 14.62
N PHE A 176 -13.35 -1.02 13.95
CA PHE A 176 -12.13 -1.65 14.45
C PHE A 176 -11.24 -0.67 15.22
N THR A 177 -11.11 0.56 14.73
CA THR A 177 -10.23 1.56 15.34
C THR A 177 -10.73 2.02 16.71
N ASP A 178 -12.05 2.13 16.91
CA ASP A 178 -12.62 2.39 18.24
C ASP A 178 -12.28 1.25 19.21
N HIS A 179 -12.35 0.00 18.77
CA HIS A 179 -11.97 -1.16 19.58
C HIS A 179 -10.49 -1.10 19.98
N VAL A 180 -9.59 -0.84 19.02
CA VAL A 180 -8.14 -0.68 19.27
C VAL A 180 -7.85 0.38 20.34
N PHE A 181 -8.57 1.50 20.32
CA PHE A 181 -8.31 2.64 21.22
C PHE A 181 -9.04 2.58 22.56
N THR A 182 -10.01 1.68 22.75
CA THR A 182 -10.86 1.65 23.96
C THR A 182 -10.88 0.31 24.67
N ALA A 183 -11.15 -0.78 23.96
CA ALA A 183 -11.49 -2.07 24.56
C ALA A 183 -10.45 -3.16 24.31
N MET A 184 -9.60 -3.00 23.29
CA MET A 184 -8.54 -3.94 22.95
C MET A 184 -7.53 -4.04 24.08
N LYS A 185 -7.10 -5.27 24.38
CA LYS A 185 -6.11 -5.55 25.42
C LYS A 185 -5.02 -6.46 24.88
N GLU A 186 -3.84 -6.37 25.49
CA GLU A 186 -2.82 -7.41 25.31
C GLU A 186 -3.41 -8.79 25.60
N LYS A 187 -2.89 -9.79 24.89
CA LYS A 187 -3.35 -11.19 24.86
C LYS A 187 -4.68 -11.41 24.14
N GLU A 188 -5.37 -10.38 23.65
CA GLU A 188 -6.52 -10.55 22.78
C GLU A 188 -6.13 -11.30 21.51
N ILE A 189 -6.98 -12.22 21.07
CA ILE A 189 -6.76 -13.02 19.86
C ILE A 189 -7.70 -12.54 18.78
N LEU A 190 -7.11 -12.15 17.66
CA LEU A 190 -7.80 -11.70 16.45
C LEU A 190 -7.52 -12.71 15.33
N ARG A 191 -8.35 -12.69 14.29
CA ARG A 191 -8.11 -13.47 13.07
C ARG A 191 -7.60 -12.52 11.98
N VAL A 192 -6.44 -12.85 11.42
CA VAL A 192 -5.86 -12.11 10.30
C VAL A 192 -5.73 -13.00 9.07
N GLU A 193 -5.68 -12.39 7.90
CA GLU A 193 -5.41 -13.05 6.63
C GLU A 193 -4.39 -12.25 5.82
N GLY A 194 -3.41 -12.92 5.22
CA GLY A 194 -2.40 -12.27 4.38
C GLY A 194 -1.22 -13.20 4.02
N PRO A 195 -0.21 -12.68 3.32
CA PRO A 195 -0.05 -11.26 3.00
C PRO A 195 -0.85 -10.84 1.77
N PHE A 196 -1.14 -9.56 1.68
CA PHE A 196 -1.80 -8.94 0.52
C PHE A 196 -1.05 -7.68 0.07
N GLY A 197 -1.40 -7.22 -1.12
CA GLY A 197 -0.90 -5.99 -1.74
C GLY A 197 0.27 -6.22 -2.68
N SER A 198 0.36 -5.34 -3.67
CA SER A 198 1.48 -5.28 -4.62
C SER A 198 2.48 -4.15 -4.33
N PHE A 199 2.24 -3.39 -3.25
CA PHE A 199 3.17 -2.40 -2.72
C PHE A 199 4.28 -3.12 -1.95
N PHE A 200 5.41 -3.31 -2.61
CA PHE A 200 6.62 -3.82 -1.99
C PHE A 200 7.85 -3.39 -2.78
N LEU A 201 9.03 -3.43 -2.16
CA LEU A 201 10.27 -3.03 -2.80
C LEU A 201 10.54 -3.84 -4.08
N ARG A 202 10.85 -3.16 -5.19
CA ARG A 202 11.37 -3.80 -6.41
C ARG A 202 12.87 -3.98 -6.27
N GLU A 203 13.32 -5.21 -6.00
CA GLU A 203 14.73 -5.56 -5.78
C GLU A 203 15.52 -5.76 -7.08
N ASP A 204 14.84 -5.83 -8.22
CA ASP A 204 15.41 -5.98 -9.57
C ASP A 204 15.80 -4.65 -10.23
N SER A 205 15.72 -3.54 -9.48
CA SER A 205 16.00 -2.18 -9.95
C SER A 205 17.00 -1.48 -9.04
N ASP A 206 17.97 -0.77 -9.63
CA ASP A 206 18.95 0.08 -8.95
C ASP A 206 18.57 1.57 -8.98
N LYS A 207 17.40 1.93 -9.52
CA LYS A 207 16.96 3.32 -9.62
C LYS A 207 16.89 4.00 -8.23
N PRO A 208 17.25 5.29 -8.11
CA PRO A 208 17.02 6.06 -6.89
C PRO A 208 15.52 6.09 -6.54
N MET A 209 15.22 6.19 -5.24
CA MET A 209 13.87 6.06 -4.70
C MET A 209 13.39 7.33 -4.01
N ILE A 210 12.14 7.69 -4.29
CA ILE A 210 11.36 8.63 -3.47
C ILE A 210 10.37 7.81 -2.65
N LEU A 211 10.51 7.88 -1.34
CA LEU A 211 9.55 7.30 -0.38
C LEU A 211 8.62 8.43 0.06
N LEU A 212 7.33 8.33 -0.25
CA LEU A 212 6.34 9.35 0.07
C LEU A 212 5.33 8.78 1.06
N ALA A 213 5.27 9.34 2.26
CA ALA A 213 4.32 8.96 3.29
C ALA A 213 3.40 10.12 3.67
N SER A 214 2.12 9.83 3.95
CA SER A 214 1.25 10.74 4.69
C SER A 214 0.57 10.01 5.85
N GLY A 215 0.63 10.62 7.05
CA GLY A 215 0.07 10.03 8.25
C GLY A 215 0.60 8.61 8.53
N THR A 216 -0.29 7.64 8.76
CA THR A 216 0.08 6.24 8.99
C THR A 216 0.51 5.48 7.74
N GLY A 217 0.49 6.12 6.56
CA GLY A 217 1.19 5.62 5.37
C GLY A 217 2.70 5.44 5.57
N PHE A 218 3.22 5.95 6.69
CA PHE A 218 4.57 5.63 7.15
C PHE A 218 4.78 4.16 7.53
N ALA A 219 3.74 3.41 7.95
CA ALA A 219 3.89 1.99 8.31
C ALA A 219 4.62 1.17 7.24
N PRO A 220 4.10 1.01 6.01
CA PRO A 220 4.78 0.19 5.02
C PRO A 220 6.12 0.79 4.60
N ILE A 221 6.29 2.11 4.64
CA ILE A 221 7.58 2.77 4.37
C ILE A 221 8.62 2.43 5.44
N LYS A 222 8.23 2.34 6.71
CA LYS A 222 9.10 1.86 7.79
C LYS A 222 9.60 0.45 7.52
N ALA A 223 8.71 -0.45 7.06
CA ALA A 223 9.09 -1.80 6.66
C ALA A 223 10.08 -1.78 5.47
N LEU A 224 9.88 -0.90 4.48
CA LEU A 224 10.85 -0.72 3.39
C LEU A 224 12.21 -0.27 3.92
N ILE A 225 12.27 0.72 4.81
CA ILE A 225 13.52 1.22 5.39
C ILE A 225 14.26 0.12 6.15
N GLU A 226 13.58 -0.62 7.03
CA GLU A 226 14.19 -1.77 7.73
C GLU A 226 14.71 -2.84 6.74
N HIS A 227 13.99 -3.06 5.65
CA HIS A 227 14.41 -4.01 4.64
C HIS A 227 15.63 -3.54 3.84
N LEU A 228 15.66 -2.25 3.46
CA LEU A 228 16.80 -1.60 2.82
C LEU A 228 18.07 -1.68 3.70
N GLN A 229 17.91 -1.48 5.03
CA GLN A 229 18.99 -1.66 6.01
C GLN A 229 19.55 -3.08 6.00
N PHE A 230 18.68 -4.07 6.14
CA PHE A 230 19.08 -5.48 6.16
C PHE A 230 19.79 -5.92 4.89
N LYS A 231 19.34 -5.42 3.73
CA LYS A 231 19.96 -5.73 2.43
C LYS A 231 21.29 -5.00 2.21
N GLY A 232 21.63 -3.99 3.02
CA GLY A 232 22.81 -3.16 2.81
C GLY A 232 22.80 -2.45 1.45
N THR A 233 21.63 -1.98 1.02
CA THR A 233 21.44 -1.39 -0.30
C THR A 233 22.32 -0.15 -0.54
N ARG A 234 22.69 0.08 -1.79
CA ARG A 234 23.39 1.29 -2.24
C ARG A 234 22.49 2.29 -2.96
N ARG A 235 21.21 1.95 -3.14
CA ARG A 235 20.25 2.82 -3.82
C ARG A 235 20.01 4.07 -3.00
N GLU A 236 20.14 5.24 -3.61
CA GLU A 236 19.75 6.50 -2.97
C GLU A 236 18.25 6.49 -2.67
N ALA A 237 17.89 6.90 -1.46
CA ALA A 237 16.50 6.95 -1.01
C ALA A 237 16.23 8.27 -0.30
N VAL A 238 15.13 8.93 -0.65
CA VAL A 238 14.66 10.12 0.07
C VAL A 238 13.25 9.89 0.59
N LEU A 239 13.09 9.93 1.91
CA LEU A 239 11.79 9.90 2.57
C LEU A 239 11.24 11.31 2.74
N TYR A 240 10.07 11.55 2.16
CA TYR A 240 9.20 12.67 2.47
C TYR A 240 8.02 12.17 3.31
N TRP A 241 7.93 12.61 4.56
CA TRP A 241 6.82 12.26 5.45
C TRP A 241 5.98 13.50 5.78
N GLY A 242 4.73 13.47 5.31
CA GLY A 242 3.76 14.54 5.50
C GLY A 242 2.87 14.35 6.73
N GLY A 243 2.82 15.39 7.56
CA GLY A 243 1.89 15.55 8.67
C GLY A 243 1.13 16.88 8.59
N ARG A 244 -0.01 17.00 9.27
CA ARG A 244 -0.73 18.29 9.39
C ARG A 244 -0.09 19.16 10.45
N ARG A 245 0.28 18.57 11.58
CA ARG A 245 1.04 19.14 12.70
C ARG A 245 2.29 18.31 12.95
N PRO A 246 3.34 18.82 13.62
CA PRO A 246 4.54 18.01 13.88
C PRO A 246 4.28 16.71 14.64
N GLY A 247 3.27 16.69 15.52
CA GLY A 247 2.86 15.47 16.25
C GLY A 247 2.31 14.35 15.36
N ASP A 248 1.99 14.61 14.10
CA ASP A 248 1.62 13.58 13.12
C ASP A 248 2.85 12.79 12.62
N LEU A 249 4.06 13.32 12.81
CA LEU A 249 5.33 12.65 12.52
C LEU A 249 5.75 11.81 13.74
N TYR A 250 4.87 10.90 14.14
CA TYR A 250 4.90 10.23 15.45
C TYR A 250 6.10 9.29 15.69
N MET A 251 6.95 9.08 14.68
CA MET A 251 8.22 8.33 14.76
C MET A 251 9.38 9.12 14.14
N ASP A 252 9.30 10.46 14.13
CA ASP A 252 10.32 11.35 13.56
C ASP A 252 11.73 11.04 14.06
N GLN A 253 11.87 10.83 15.38
CA GLN A 253 13.15 10.49 16.01
C GLN A 253 13.71 9.14 15.50
N TRP A 254 12.85 8.12 15.35
CA TRP A 254 13.26 6.83 14.80
C TRP A 254 13.80 6.99 13.37
N VAL A 255 13.13 7.78 12.52
CA VAL A 255 13.58 8.01 11.14
C VAL A 255 14.92 8.74 11.10
N LYS A 256 15.11 9.75 11.95
CA LYS A 256 16.39 10.48 12.07
C LYS A 256 17.54 9.56 12.46
N GLU A 257 17.31 8.64 13.40
CA GLU A 257 18.30 7.64 13.79
C GLU A 257 18.60 6.67 12.64
N ARG A 258 17.58 6.16 11.94
CA ARG A 258 17.79 5.26 10.80
C ARG A 258 18.52 5.96 9.65
N ALA A 259 18.26 7.24 9.41
CA ALA A 259 18.98 8.05 8.41
C ALA A 259 20.44 8.32 8.82
N GLY A 260 20.74 8.34 10.13
CA GLY A 260 22.13 8.35 10.62
C GLY A 260 22.86 7.03 10.37
N ASP A 261 22.14 5.90 10.45
CA ASP A 261 22.68 4.56 10.22
C ASP A 261 22.74 4.16 8.72
N LEU A 262 21.96 4.81 7.86
CA LEU A 262 21.90 4.60 6.41
C LEU A 262 22.40 5.83 5.65
N PRO A 263 23.66 5.85 5.16
CA PRO A 263 24.22 7.04 4.51
C PRO A 263 23.50 7.45 3.22
N ASN A 264 22.82 6.51 2.57
CA ASN A 264 22.03 6.70 1.35
C ASN A 264 20.54 6.98 1.61
N LEU A 265 20.13 7.19 2.88
CA LEU A 265 18.76 7.58 3.24
C LEU A 265 18.73 9.04 3.71
N ARG A 266 18.07 9.90 2.93
CA ARG A 266 17.74 11.27 3.34
C ARG A 266 16.30 11.34 3.86
N TYR A 267 16.07 12.13 4.90
CA TYR A 267 14.73 12.35 5.46
C TYR A 267 14.34 13.82 5.41
N VAL A 268 13.14 14.09 4.89
CA VAL A 268 12.52 15.40 4.75
C VAL A 268 11.12 15.36 5.38
N PRO A 269 10.99 15.72 6.67
CA PRO A 269 9.67 15.90 7.27
C PRO A 269 8.98 17.15 6.72
N VAL A 270 7.69 17.04 6.41
CA VAL A 270 6.88 18.14 5.85
C VAL A 270 5.60 18.33 6.67
N VAL A 271 5.38 19.57 7.14
CA VAL A 271 4.19 19.91 7.95
C VAL A 271 3.32 20.92 7.21
N SER A 272 2.07 20.55 6.91
CA SER A 272 1.20 21.38 6.06
C SER A 272 0.50 22.51 6.79
N ASN A 273 0.36 22.45 8.12
CA ASN A 273 -0.36 23.44 8.92
C ASN A 273 0.25 23.56 10.33
N ALA A 274 1.54 23.88 10.40
CA ALA A 274 2.19 24.22 11.67
C ALA A 274 1.60 25.51 12.23
N LEU A 275 1.30 25.54 13.53
CA LEU A 275 0.93 26.75 14.25
C LEU A 275 2.13 27.30 15.04
N PRO A 276 2.11 28.58 15.46
CA PRO A 276 3.24 29.18 16.17
C PRO A 276 3.71 28.39 17.40
N GLU A 277 2.79 27.78 18.16
CA GLU A 277 3.13 26.99 19.35
C GLU A 277 3.88 25.69 19.05
N ASP A 278 3.84 25.21 17.80
CA ASP A 278 4.57 24.02 17.39
C ASP A 278 6.08 24.24 17.31
N ASN A 279 6.53 25.50 17.20
CA ASN A 279 7.93 25.87 16.96
C ASN A 279 8.56 25.10 15.78
N TRP A 280 7.76 24.81 14.74
CA TRP A 280 8.23 24.06 13.58
C TRP A 280 9.15 24.91 12.70
N THR A 281 10.37 24.45 12.49
CA THR A 281 11.37 25.10 11.62
C THR A 281 11.73 24.26 10.39
N GLY A 282 11.07 23.12 10.20
CA GLY A 282 11.28 22.24 9.05
C GLY A 282 10.49 22.67 7.82
N ARG A 283 10.41 21.78 6.82
CA ARG A 283 9.70 22.09 5.58
C ARG A 283 8.19 22.23 5.84
N THR A 284 7.57 23.19 5.16
CA THR A 284 6.12 23.45 5.23
C THR A 284 5.45 23.20 3.88
N GLY A 285 4.13 23.09 3.88
CA GLY A 285 3.33 22.88 2.67
C GLY A 285 2.90 21.43 2.47
N PHE A 286 2.51 21.08 1.24
CA PHE A 286 2.07 19.72 0.93
C PHE A 286 3.25 18.83 0.58
N VAL A 287 3.28 17.63 1.18
CA VAL A 287 4.40 16.69 1.04
C VAL A 287 4.72 16.33 -0.42
N HIS A 288 3.72 16.21 -1.29
CA HIS A 288 3.96 15.91 -2.71
C HIS A 288 4.60 17.10 -3.46
N LYS A 289 4.25 18.34 -3.09
CA LYS A 289 4.87 19.55 -3.67
C LYS A 289 6.34 19.67 -3.28
N ALA A 290 6.68 19.30 -2.04
CA ALA A 290 8.07 19.26 -1.59
C ALA A 290 8.96 18.34 -2.45
N VAL A 291 8.41 17.22 -2.95
CA VAL A 291 9.12 16.34 -3.89
C VAL A 291 9.35 17.06 -5.22
N ILE A 292 8.34 17.72 -5.77
CA ILE A 292 8.44 18.43 -7.06
C ILE A 292 9.48 19.56 -6.98
N GLU A 293 9.52 20.29 -5.87
CA GLU A 293 10.51 21.35 -5.63
C GLU A 293 11.96 20.81 -5.62
N ASP A 294 12.17 19.65 -5.01
CA ASP A 294 13.50 19.04 -4.88
C ASP A 294 13.89 18.21 -6.11
N PHE A 295 12.91 17.68 -6.85
CA PHE A 295 13.07 16.77 -7.98
C PHE A 295 12.19 17.19 -9.18
N PRO A 296 12.64 18.15 -9.98
CA PRO A 296 11.93 18.57 -11.19
C PRO A 296 11.94 17.50 -12.30
N ASP A 297 12.82 16.50 -12.22
CA ASP A 297 12.88 15.34 -13.13
C ASP A 297 12.91 14.02 -12.34
N LEU A 298 11.85 13.24 -12.49
CA LEU A 298 11.66 11.93 -11.90
C LEU A 298 11.74 10.79 -12.93
N SER A 299 12.13 11.06 -14.17
CA SER A 299 12.18 10.05 -15.25
C SER A 299 13.09 8.84 -14.94
N GLY A 300 14.14 9.07 -14.16
CA GLY A 300 15.08 8.05 -13.67
C GLY A 300 14.76 7.45 -12.30
N HIS A 301 13.64 7.81 -11.67
CA HIS A 301 13.34 7.44 -10.28
C HIS A 301 12.26 6.37 -10.16
N GLN A 302 12.20 5.75 -8.98
CA GLN A 302 11.04 4.99 -8.51
C GLN A 302 10.37 5.71 -7.36
N VAL A 303 9.04 5.76 -7.35
CA VAL A 303 8.26 6.35 -6.28
C VAL A 303 7.48 5.28 -5.54
N TYR A 304 7.62 5.25 -4.23
CA TYR A 304 6.85 4.41 -3.31
C TYR A 304 6.00 5.31 -2.43
N ALA A 305 4.71 5.44 -2.77
CA ALA A 305 3.78 6.38 -2.13
C ALA A 305 2.71 5.67 -1.29
N CYS A 306 2.54 6.08 -0.04
CA CYS A 306 1.52 5.51 0.84
C CYS A 306 0.85 6.55 1.75
N GLY A 307 -0.45 6.38 1.99
CA GLY A 307 -1.21 7.15 2.96
C GLY A 307 -2.54 7.65 2.40
N ALA A 308 -2.91 8.89 2.74
CA ALA A 308 -4.21 9.46 2.38
C ALA A 308 -4.43 9.45 0.86
N PRO A 309 -5.60 9.02 0.36
CA PRO A 309 -5.88 8.91 -1.07
C PRO A 309 -5.56 10.19 -1.85
N ILE A 310 -5.99 11.35 -1.34
CA ILE A 310 -5.71 12.64 -1.99
C ILE A 310 -4.22 12.92 -2.19
N VAL A 311 -3.36 12.50 -1.26
CA VAL A 311 -1.90 12.69 -1.36
C VAL A 311 -1.33 11.76 -2.42
N VAL A 312 -1.73 10.49 -2.42
CA VAL A 312 -1.27 9.48 -3.39
C VAL A 312 -1.72 9.84 -4.81
N ASP A 313 -2.97 10.26 -4.97
CA ASP A 313 -3.57 10.61 -6.26
C ASP A 313 -2.93 11.89 -6.83
N SER A 314 -2.75 12.92 -5.99
CA SER A 314 -2.06 14.15 -6.41
C SER A 314 -0.61 13.89 -6.79
N ALA A 315 0.12 13.09 -6.00
CA ALA A 315 1.49 12.70 -6.31
C ALA A 315 1.57 11.91 -7.63
N ARG A 316 0.69 10.94 -7.85
CA ARG A 316 0.68 10.14 -9.09
C ARG A 316 0.50 11.01 -10.32
N ALA A 317 -0.51 11.88 -10.31
CA ALA A 317 -0.81 12.76 -11.42
C ALA A 317 0.34 13.74 -11.68
N GLU A 318 0.74 14.50 -10.65
CA GLU A 318 1.71 15.57 -10.84
C GLU A 318 3.13 15.07 -11.09
N TYR A 319 3.55 13.95 -10.51
CA TYR A 319 4.88 13.42 -10.78
C TYR A 319 4.97 12.89 -12.22
N SER A 320 3.89 12.36 -12.77
CA SER A 320 3.83 11.93 -14.17
C SER A 320 3.81 13.15 -15.09
N ASP A 321 2.90 14.10 -14.84
CA ASP A 321 2.63 15.21 -15.74
C ASP A 321 3.70 16.32 -15.69
N ALA A 322 4.20 16.64 -14.49
CA ALA A 322 5.13 17.75 -14.27
C ALA A 322 6.59 17.32 -14.13
N CYS A 323 6.85 16.10 -13.64
CA CYS A 323 8.22 15.61 -13.38
C CYS A 323 8.64 14.46 -14.31
N GLY A 324 7.78 14.00 -15.23
CA GLY A 324 8.14 12.95 -16.20
C GLY A 324 8.37 11.56 -15.61
N LEU A 325 7.82 11.26 -14.43
CA LEU A 325 7.87 9.91 -13.86
C LEU A 325 7.12 8.91 -14.75
N PRO A 326 7.74 7.78 -15.17
CA PRO A 326 7.02 6.75 -15.91
C PRO A 326 5.90 6.15 -15.03
N PRO A 327 4.65 6.03 -15.53
CA PRO A 327 3.53 5.55 -14.72
C PRO A 327 3.75 4.18 -14.05
N GLU A 328 4.56 3.32 -14.65
CA GLU A 328 4.93 2.00 -14.13
C GLU A 328 5.93 2.03 -12.96
N GLU A 329 6.61 3.15 -12.75
CA GLU A 329 7.58 3.37 -11.66
C GLU A 329 6.95 4.06 -10.44
N PHE A 330 5.63 4.26 -10.45
CA PHE A 330 4.85 4.75 -9.31
C PHE A 330 4.12 3.58 -8.61
N TYR A 331 4.72 3.09 -7.53
CA TYR A 331 4.15 2.06 -6.66
C TYR A 331 3.40 2.71 -5.51
N ALA A 332 2.14 2.33 -5.29
CA ALA A 332 1.35 2.97 -4.25
C ALA A 332 0.35 2.09 -3.54
N ASP A 333 0.13 2.43 -2.28
CA ASP A 333 -0.90 1.89 -1.40
C ASP A 333 -1.70 3.05 -0.76
N ALA A 334 -2.89 3.31 -1.29
CA ALA A 334 -3.77 4.38 -0.81
C ALA A 334 -4.72 3.84 0.27
N PHE A 335 -4.74 4.50 1.42
CA PHE A 335 -5.52 4.08 2.59
C PHE A 335 -6.95 4.63 2.51
N THR A 336 -7.76 4.01 1.66
CA THR A 336 -9.19 4.35 1.55
C THR A 336 -9.96 3.91 2.78
N THR A 337 -10.61 4.84 3.48
CA THR A 337 -11.52 4.54 4.58
C THR A 337 -12.92 4.21 4.07
N GLU A 338 -13.78 3.61 4.91
CA GLU A 338 -15.20 3.42 4.55
C GLU A 338 -15.91 4.76 4.27
N ALA A 339 -15.54 5.83 4.98
CA ALA A 339 -16.10 7.15 4.75
C ALA A 339 -15.74 7.69 3.36
N ASP A 340 -14.52 7.45 2.89
CA ASP A 340 -14.06 7.88 1.56
C ASP A 340 -14.79 7.15 0.42
N LYS A 341 -15.42 6.01 0.70
CA LYS A 341 -16.22 5.27 -0.29
C LYS A 341 -17.56 5.90 -0.59
N HIS A 342 -18.10 6.67 0.34
CA HIS A 342 -19.39 7.33 0.20
C HIS A 342 -19.30 8.74 -0.40
N GLN A 343 -18.09 9.23 -0.68
CA GLN A 343 -17.82 10.58 -1.17
C GLN A 343 -17.42 10.64 -2.66
N GLY A 344 -17.40 9.49 -3.36
CA GLY A 344 -16.87 9.35 -4.72
C GLY A 344 -17.90 8.97 -5.78
#